data_AF-A0A1I8BQE7-F1
#
_entry.id   AF-A0A1I8BQE7-F1
#
_cell.length_a   1.000
_cell.length_b   1.000
_cell.length_c   1.000
_cell.angle_alpha   90.00
_cell.angle_beta   90.00
_cell.angle_gamma   90.00
#
_symmetry.space_group_name_H-M   'P 1'
#
loop_
_entity.id
_entity.type
_entity.pdbx_description
1 polymer ?
#
loop_
_entity_poly.entity_id
_entity_poly.type
_entity_poly.pdbx_seq_one_letter_code
_entity_poly.pdbx_strand_id
1 'polypeptide(L)'
;MEHCASSLLLDEDVWEEIQLWMKSLVNMWRDDEDQDCVFFESARDIHEQKHMAIECELWRFLFVKAIMESEKEWSVNKKLIDLSKNPRQSQGVRGLVPKGFPYFAVYFGLQPGYAHVIEKERNFPANFAQEIIGGMLDLHYKHWKNPKKLSFNEIKIRREELRQKLSKYDLNNKEEKEEKEEE
;
A
#
# COMPACT_ATOMS: atom_id res chain seq x y z
N MET A 1 16.28 9.66 5.18
CA MET A 1 15.28 8.59 5.43
C MET A 1 15.65 7.96 6.76
N GLU A 2 14.81 8.18 7.78
CA GLU A 2 15.00 7.67 9.12
C GLU A 2 14.34 6.31 9.31
N HIS A 3 14.71 5.58 10.35
CA HIS A 3 14.01 4.36 10.72
C HIS A 3 12.61 4.70 11.26
N CYS A 4 11.59 4.04 10.72
CA CYS A 4 10.23 4.14 11.21
C CYS A 4 9.57 2.75 11.16
N ALA A 5 8.84 2.38 12.21
CA ALA A 5 8.26 1.05 12.36
C ALA A 5 6.87 0.88 11.73
N SER A 6 6.17 1.99 11.45
CA SER A 6 4.82 1.99 10.87
C SER A 6 4.42 3.36 10.36
N SER A 7 3.51 3.46 9.40
CA SER A 7 3.03 4.75 8.89
C SER A 7 2.34 5.62 9.94
N LEU A 8 1.83 5.03 11.02
CA LEU A 8 1.27 5.75 12.19
C LEU A 8 2.28 6.66 12.90
N LEU A 9 3.57 6.38 12.76
CA LEU A 9 4.65 7.10 13.45
C LEU A 9 5.32 8.15 12.56
N LEU A 10 4.91 8.25 11.29
CA LEU A 10 5.44 9.24 10.37
C LEU A 10 4.93 10.65 10.69
N ASP A 11 5.74 11.64 10.35
CA ASP A 11 5.31 13.03 10.28
C ASP A 11 4.35 13.24 9.09
N GLU A 12 3.64 14.37 9.05
CA GLU A 12 2.62 14.61 8.02
C GLU A 12 3.25 14.88 6.64
N ASP A 13 4.36 15.60 6.57
CA ASP A 13 5.13 15.90 5.35
C ASP A 13 5.64 14.63 4.66
N VAL A 14 6.23 13.70 5.42
CA VAL A 14 6.72 12.42 4.88
C VAL A 14 5.55 11.57 4.36
N TRP A 15 4.39 11.67 4.99
CA TRP A 15 3.20 10.95 4.54
C TRP A 15 2.60 11.55 3.28
N GLU A 16 2.57 12.87 3.16
CA GLU A 16 2.17 13.56 1.93
C GLU A 16 3.08 13.16 0.76
N GLU A 17 4.40 13.07 0.97
CA GLU A 17 5.34 12.57 -0.05
C GLU A 17 5.02 11.12 -0.46
N ILE A 18 4.71 10.25 0.49
CA ILE A 18 4.26 8.87 0.21
C ILE A 18 2.98 8.87 -0.64
N GLN A 19 2.01 9.74 -0.33
CA GLN A 19 0.77 9.83 -1.10
C GLN A 19 1.02 10.33 -2.53
N LEU A 20 1.98 11.23 -2.74
CA LEU A 20 2.41 11.67 -4.07
C LEU A 20 3.07 10.53 -4.85
N TRP A 21 3.89 9.69 -4.21
CA TRP A 21 4.42 8.47 -4.82
C TRP A 21 3.29 7.50 -5.21
N MET A 22 2.33 7.25 -4.33
CA MET A 22 1.16 6.41 -4.62
C MET A 22 0.38 6.95 -5.82
N LYS A 23 0.15 8.26 -5.89
CA LYS A 23 -0.53 8.94 -7.01
C LYS A 23 0.25 8.82 -8.32
N SER A 24 1.57 8.97 -8.28
CA SER A 24 2.43 8.79 -9.44
C SER A 24 2.33 7.37 -10.00
N LEU A 25 2.34 6.36 -9.12
CA LEU A 25 2.21 4.94 -9.50
C LEU A 25 0.82 4.62 -10.07
N VAL A 26 -0.25 5.09 -9.42
CA VAL A 26 -1.64 4.89 -9.90
C VAL A 26 -1.83 5.51 -11.27
N ASN A 27 -1.37 6.75 -11.47
CA ASN A 27 -1.48 7.42 -12.77
C ASN A 27 -0.72 6.66 -13.85
N MET A 28 0.53 6.23 -13.56
CA MET A 28 1.34 5.47 -14.50
C MET A 28 0.63 4.19 -14.98
N TRP A 29 0.09 3.38 -14.07
CA TRP A 29 -0.56 2.13 -14.47
C TRP A 29 -1.94 2.32 -15.09
N ARG A 30 -2.68 3.34 -14.66
CA ARG A 30 -3.98 3.67 -15.24
C ARG A 30 -3.84 4.16 -16.68
N ASP A 31 -2.90 5.08 -16.92
CA ASP A 31 -2.76 5.74 -18.22
C ASP A 31 -2.04 4.84 -19.25
N ASP A 32 -1.00 4.10 -18.85
CA ASP A 32 -0.21 3.29 -19.79
C ASP A 32 -0.73 1.84 -19.94
N GLU A 33 -1.33 1.25 -18.90
CA GLU A 33 -1.64 -0.20 -18.86
C GLU A 33 -3.12 -0.54 -18.60
N ASP A 34 -4.00 0.47 -18.41
CA ASP A 34 -5.41 0.31 -18.00
C ASP A 34 -5.56 -0.62 -16.77
N GLN A 35 -4.62 -0.49 -15.83
CA GLN A 35 -4.57 -1.24 -14.58
C GLN A 35 -4.74 -0.33 -13.38
N ASP A 36 -5.08 -0.93 -12.24
CA ASP A 36 -5.06 -0.25 -10.95
C ASP A 36 -4.11 -1.01 -10.00
N CYS A 37 -3.89 -0.48 -8.82
CA CYS A 37 -3.02 -1.13 -7.84
C CYS A 37 -3.68 -1.18 -6.47
N VAL A 38 -3.19 -2.11 -5.65
CA VAL A 38 -3.55 -2.22 -4.24
C VAL A 38 -2.30 -1.90 -3.44
N PHE A 39 -2.43 -0.93 -2.53
CA PHE A 39 -1.39 -0.64 -1.55
C PHE A 39 -1.78 -1.24 -0.23
N PHE A 40 -0.84 -1.88 0.46
CA PHE A 40 -1.09 -2.37 1.80
C PHE A 40 0.15 -2.27 2.68
N GLU A 41 -0.11 -2.14 3.97
CA GLU A 41 0.91 -2.10 5.00
C GLU A 41 0.56 -3.15 6.07
N SER A 42 1.52 -3.98 6.43
CA SER A 42 1.40 -4.97 7.50
C SER A 42 2.37 -4.63 8.63
N ALA A 43 1.94 -3.74 9.52
CA ALA A 43 2.69 -3.34 10.70
C ALA A 43 2.44 -4.33 11.84
N ARG A 44 2.86 -5.58 11.66
CA ARG A 44 2.65 -6.65 12.65
C ARG A 44 3.67 -6.61 13.79
N ASP A 45 4.95 -6.49 13.44
CA ASP A 45 6.05 -6.62 14.39
C ASP A 45 6.59 -5.24 14.84
N ILE A 46 5.71 -4.31 15.19
CA ILE A 46 6.09 -2.93 15.58
C ILE A 46 7.08 -2.95 16.75
N HIS A 47 6.91 -3.89 17.68
CA HIS A 47 7.81 -4.07 18.81
C HIS A 47 9.20 -4.57 18.43
N GLU A 48 9.35 -5.23 17.28
CA GLU A 48 10.66 -5.66 16.76
C GLU A 48 11.40 -4.54 16.00
N GLN A 49 10.78 -3.37 15.85
CA GLN A 49 11.37 -2.20 15.19
C GLN A 49 11.90 -2.56 13.79
N LYS A 50 11.10 -3.28 13.00
CA LYS A 50 11.39 -3.48 11.56
C LYS A 50 11.09 -2.20 10.79
N HIS A 51 11.78 -2.00 9.67
CA HIS A 51 11.45 -0.89 8.78
C HIS A 51 10.04 -1.08 8.21
N MET A 52 9.26 0.00 8.23
CA MET A 52 7.99 0.11 7.52
C MET A 52 8.20 -0.13 6.02
N ALA A 53 7.26 -0.87 5.42
CA ALA A 53 7.13 -0.95 3.97
C ALA A 53 5.63 -0.91 3.61
N ILE A 54 5.29 -0.05 2.66
CA ILE A 54 4.00 -0.08 1.98
C ILE A 54 4.23 -0.87 0.70
N GLU A 55 3.63 -2.05 0.64
CA GLU A 55 3.69 -2.89 -0.53
C GLU A 55 2.67 -2.42 -1.55
N CYS A 56 3.03 -2.53 -2.82
CA CYS A 56 2.17 -2.18 -3.94
C CYS A 56 2.11 -3.36 -4.90
N GLU A 57 0.91 -3.90 -5.11
CA GLU A 57 0.67 -4.99 -6.03
C GLU A 57 -0.28 -4.54 -7.16
N LEU A 58 0.07 -4.94 -8.39
CA LEU A 58 -0.75 -4.68 -9.55
C LEU A 58 -2.03 -5.52 -9.49
N TRP A 59 -3.15 -4.88 -9.81
CA TRP A 59 -4.45 -5.51 -9.74
C TRP A 59 -5.30 -5.12 -10.94
N ARG A 60 -5.97 -6.10 -11.55
CA ARG A 60 -6.86 -5.81 -12.68
C ARG A 60 -8.12 -5.11 -12.18
N PHE A 61 -8.46 -3.98 -12.80
CA PHE A 61 -9.60 -3.11 -12.46
C PHE A 61 -10.93 -3.85 -12.22
N LEU A 62 -11.22 -4.90 -13.02
CA LEU A 62 -12.43 -5.72 -12.88
C LEU A 62 -12.58 -6.37 -11.49
N PHE A 63 -11.46 -6.77 -10.88
CA PHE A 63 -11.49 -7.46 -9.60
C PHE A 63 -11.65 -6.49 -8.42
N VAL A 64 -11.15 -5.25 -8.49
CA VAL A 64 -11.39 -4.23 -7.44
C VAL A 64 -12.89 -3.98 -7.30
N LYS A 65 -13.57 -3.77 -8.43
CA LYS A 65 -15.04 -3.58 -8.43
C LYS A 65 -15.77 -4.79 -7.86
N ALA A 66 -15.40 -6.00 -8.26
CA ALA A 66 -16.03 -7.22 -7.73
C ALA A 66 -15.80 -7.40 -6.21
N ILE A 67 -14.62 -7.03 -5.70
CA ILE A 67 -14.32 -7.05 -4.26
C ILE A 67 -15.15 -5.99 -3.54
N MET A 68 -15.14 -4.73 -4.00
CA MET A 68 -15.92 -3.66 -3.37
C MET A 68 -17.43 -3.92 -3.41
N GLU A 69 -17.93 -4.56 -4.48
CA GLU A 69 -19.34 -4.96 -4.61
C GLU A 69 -19.68 -6.14 -3.68
N SER A 70 -18.77 -7.11 -3.52
CA SER A 70 -18.94 -8.24 -2.60
C SER A 70 -18.72 -7.86 -1.13
N GLU A 71 -17.93 -6.84 -0.82
CA GLU A 71 -17.64 -6.33 0.53
C GLU A 71 -18.86 -5.81 1.29
N LYS A 72 -19.94 -5.43 0.60
CA LYS A 72 -21.23 -5.14 1.26
C LYS A 72 -21.67 -6.31 2.15
N GLU A 73 -21.32 -7.54 1.80
CA GLU A 73 -21.63 -8.76 2.56
C GLU A 73 -20.61 -9.05 3.69
N TRP A 74 -19.40 -8.46 3.67
CA TRP A 74 -18.34 -8.68 4.66
C TRP A 74 -18.35 -7.69 5.84
N SER A 75 -19.18 -6.64 5.76
CA SER A 75 -19.40 -5.60 6.79
C SER A 75 -19.90 -6.08 8.16
N VAL A 76 -20.01 -7.40 8.36
CA VAL A 76 -20.47 -8.05 9.61
C VAL A 76 -19.34 -8.26 10.63
N ASN A 77 -18.07 -8.17 10.22
CA ASN A 77 -16.93 -8.31 11.14
C ASN A 77 -16.63 -6.98 11.87
N LYS A 78 -16.97 -6.90 13.16
CA LYS A 78 -16.71 -5.75 14.06
C LYS A 78 -15.23 -5.30 14.15
N LYS A 79 -14.29 -6.06 13.60
CA LYS A 79 -12.85 -5.81 13.66
C LYS A 79 -12.28 -5.10 12.43
N LEU A 80 -13.08 -4.84 11.40
CA LEU A 80 -12.66 -4.06 10.22
C LEU A 80 -13.05 -2.59 10.40
N ILE A 81 -12.06 -1.73 10.21
CA ILE A 81 -12.18 -0.27 10.26
C ILE A 81 -12.24 0.21 8.82
N ASP A 82 -13.33 0.88 8.46
CA ASP A 82 -13.50 1.51 7.16
C ASP A 82 -12.77 2.86 7.15
N LEU A 83 -11.74 2.99 6.31
CA LEU A 83 -10.92 4.19 6.24
C LEU A 83 -11.66 5.37 5.61
N SER A 84 -12.72 5.14 4.84
CA SER A 84 -13.53 6.21 4.22
C SER A 84 -14.27 7.05 5.27
N LYS A 85 -14.51 6.48 6.45
CA LYS A 85 -15.16 7.15 7.58
C LYS A 85 -14.21 8.05 8.38
N ASN A 86 -12.94 8.14 7.99
CA ASN A 86 -12.00 9.03 8.66
C ASN A 86 -12.45 10.50 8.45
N PRO A 87 -12.72 11.27 9.52
CA PRO A 87 -13.08 12.68 9.40
C PRO A 87 -11.95 13.53 8.77
N ARG A 88 -10.71 13.04 8.78
CA ARG A 88 -9.55 13.62 8.11
C ARG A 88 -9.05 12.64 7.05
N GLN A 89 -9.61 12.74 5.84
CA GLN A 89 -9.28 11.83 4.72
C GLN A 89 -7.77 11.79 4.40
N SER A 90 -7.05 12.90 4.58
CA SER A 90 -5.59 12.97 4.36
C SER A 90 -4.79 12.02 5.27
N GLN A 91 -5.29 11.73 6.48
CA GLN A 91 -4.56 10.93 7.46
C GLN A 91 -4.71 9.41 7.25
N GLY A 92 -5.62 8.94 6.39
CA GLY A 92 -5.79 7.51 6.10
C GLY A 92 -5.97 6.66 7.37
N VAL A 93 -5.13 5.63 7.55
CA VAL A 93 -5.14 4.78 8.75
C VAL A 93 -4.72 5.53 10.04
N ARG A 94 -3.91 6.58 9.93
CA ARG A 94 -3.32 7.33 11.07
C ARG A 94 -4.35 8.05 11.92
N GLY A 95 -5.48 8.44 11.33
CA GLY A 95 -6.57 9.10 12.06
C GLY A 95 -7.52 8.13 12.77
N LEU A 96 -7.41 6.82 12.51
CA LEU A 96 -8.35 5.82 13.02
C LEU A 96 -7.69 4.75 13.89
N VAL A 97 -6.40 4.45 13.68
CA VAL A 97 -5.63 3.50 14.49
C VAL A 97 -4.68 4.26 15.41
N PRO A 98 -4.71 4.02 16.74
CA PRO A 98 -3.78 4.67 17.66
C PRO A 98 -2.32 4.28 17.39
N LYS A 99 -1.41 5.24 17.60
CA LYS A 99 0.04 5.02 17.43
C LYS A 99 0.54 3.87 18.32
N GLY A 100 1.43 3.04 17.77
CA GLY A 100 2.07 1.93 18.49
C GLY A 100 1.28 0.61 18.55
N PHE A 101 0.08 0.56 17.98
CA PHE A 101 -0.69 -0.69 17.85
C PHE A 101 -0.35 -1.41 16.56
N PRO A 102 -0.16 -2.75 16.58
CA PRO A 102 -0.05 -3.54 15.36
C PRO A 102 -1.31 -3.46 14.50
N TYR A 103 -1.16 -3.33 13.18
CA TYR A 103 -2.29 -3.26 12.26
C TYR A 103 -1.94 -3.78 10.87
N PHE A 104 -3.00 -4.08 10.12
CA PHE A 104 -2.98 -4.26 8.68
C PHE A 104 -3.86 -3.17 8.06
N ALA A 105 -3.37 -2.48 7.03
CA ALA A 105 -4.15 -1.50 6.28
C ALA A 105 -4.04 -1.77 4.77
N VAL A 106 -5.13 -1.55 4.05
CA VAL A 106 -5.21 -1.70 2.60
C VAL A 106 -5.91 -0.48 1.98
N TYR A 107 -5.39 -0.03 0.84
CA TYR A 107 -5.90 1.05 0.01
C TYR A 107 -6.08 0.54 -1.42
N PHE A 108 -7.18 0.95 -2.06
CA PHE A 108 -7.50 0.53 -3.42
C PHE A 108 -7.19 1.70 -4.38
N GLY A 109 -6.01 1.65 -5.00
CA GLY A 109 -5.43 2.78 -5.71
C GLY A 109 -5.30 3.99 -4.77
N LEU A 110 -6.01 5.06 -5.09
CA LEU A 110 -6.09 6.27 -4.26
C LEU A 110 -7.31 6.29 -3.33
N GLN A 111 -8.19 5.30 -3.42
CA GLN A 111 -9.38 5.24 -2.58
C GLN A 111 -9.05 4.66 -1.21
N PRO A 112 -9.64 5.21 -0.14
CA PRO A 112 -9.52 4.62 1.19
C PRO A 112 -10.12 3.21 1.17
N GLY A 113 -9.37 2.24 1.69
CA GLY A 113 -9.85 0.87 1.89
C GLY A 113 -10.17 0.60 3.35
N TYR A 114 -9.52 -0.41 3.92
CA TYR A 114 -9.81 -0.88 5.27
C TYR A 114 -8.56 -1.01 6.11
N ALA A 115 -8.75 -1.00 7.43
CA ALA A 115 -7.75 -1.37 8.39
C ALA A 115 -8.26 -2.40 9.38
N HIS A 116 -7.34 -3.18 9.94
CA HIS A 116 -7.58 -4.17 10.97
C HIS A 116 -6.50 -4.05 12.04
N VAL A 117 -6.91 -3.81 13.29
CA VAL A 117 -5.98 -3.84 14.43
C VAL A 117 -5.67 -5.28 14.79
N ILE A 118 -4.38 -5.63 14.82
CA ILE A 118 -3.89 -6.97 15.08
C ILE A 118 -3.70 -7.16 16.58
N GLU A 119 -4.58 -7.92 17.22
CA GLU A 119 -4.50 -8.21 18.67
C GLU A 119 -3.51 -9.34 19.02
N LYS A 120 -3.39 -10.33 18.12
CA LYS A 120 -2.58 -11.55 18.33
C LYS A 120 -1.60 -11.73 17.18
N GLU A 121 -0.50 -10.98 17.23
CA GLU A 121 0.54 -10.95 16.19
C GLU A 121 0.99 -12.34 15.73
N ARG A 122 1.24 -13.27 16.67
CA ARG A 122 1.69 -14.65 16.37
C ARG A 122 0.71 -15.44 15.49
N ASN A 123 -0.58 -15.14 15.59
CA ASN A 123 -1.62 -15.83 14.83
C ASN A 123 -1.93 -15.13 13.51
N PHE A 124 -1.46 -13.90 13.31
CA PHE A 124 -1.69 -13.15 12.10
C PHE A 124 -0.62 -13.52 11.06
N PRO A 125 -1.00 -14.06 9.88
CA PRO A 125 -0.03 -14.50 8.90
C PRO A 125 0.75 -13.30 8.34
N ALA A 126 2.07 -13.43 8.24
CA ALA A 126 2.92 -12.37 7.69
C ALA A 126 2.56 -12.04 6.23
N ASN A 127 2.10 -13.05 5.49
CA ASN A 127 1.77 -12.93 4.07
C ASN A 127 0.24 -12.83 3.85
N PHE A 128 -0.49 -12.25 4.81
CA PHE A 128 -1.96 -12.17 4.80
C PHE A 128 -2.47 -11.58 3.47
N ALA A 129 -1.96 -10.41 3.09
CA ALA A 129 -2.38 -9.74 1.86
C ALA A 129 -2.11 -10.58 0.62
N GLN A 130 -0.91 -11.15 0.51
CA GLN A 130 -0.49 -11.94 -0.64
C GLN A 130 -1.27 -13.25 -0.75
N GLU A 131 -1.72 -13.84 0.36
CA GLU A 131 -2.61 -15.01 0.34
C GLU A 131 -3.99 -14.66 -0.20
N ILE A 132 -4.56 -13.51 0.20
CA ILE A 132 -5.85 -13.04 -0.30
C ILE A 132 -5.76 -12.66 -1.78
N ILE A 133 -4.78 -11.82 -2.14
CA ILE A 133 -4.48 -11.40 -3.52
C ILE A 133 -4.22 -12.63 -4.40
N GLY A 134 -3.40 -13.57 -3.94
CA GLY A 134 -3.08 -14.79 -4.67
C GLY A 134 -4.29 -15.71 -4.87
N GLY A 135 -5.14 -15.88 -3.85
CA GLY A 135 -6.36 -16.66 -3.95
C GLY A 135 -7.39 -16.05 -4.90
N MET A 136 -7.53 -14.73 -4.89
CA MET A 136 -8.40 -13.99 -5.81
C MET A 136 -7.90 -13.98 -7.26
N LEU A 137 -6.58 -13.99 -7.48
CA LEU A 137 -5.96 -14.11 -8.81
C LEU A 137 -5.79 -15.56 -9.29
N ASP A 138 -6.26 -16.55 -8.53
CA ASP A 138 -6.09 -17.98 -8.78
C ASP A 138 -4.61 -18.38 -9.04
N LEU A 139 -3.70 -17.75 -8.29
CA LEU A 139 -2.27 -18.01 -8.37
C LEU A 139 -1.90 -19.23 -7.53
N HIS A 140 -0.84 -19.94 -7.94
CA HIS A 140 -0.33 -21.07 -7.17
C HIS A 140 0.37 -20.58 -5.89
N TYR A 141 0.16 -21.26 -4.74
CA TYR A 141 0.68 -20.86 -3.42
C TYR A 141 2.19 -20.58 -3.32
N LYS A 142 2.97 -21.07 -4.28
CA LYS A 142 4.42 -20.84 -4.39
C LYS A 142 4.74 -19.35 -4.57
N HIS A 143 3.83 -18.57 -5.15
CA HIS A 143 4.04 -17.14 -5.38
C HIS A 143 4.17 -16.35 -4.08
N TRP A 144 3.51 -16.75 -2.99
CA TRP A 144 3.55 -16.03 -1.71
C TRP A 144 4.15 -16.82 -0.53
N LYS A 145 4.15 -18.17 -0.54
CA LYS A 145 4.78 -18.94 0.55
C LYS A 145 6.28 -19.18 0.36
N ASN A 146 6.80 -19.11 -0.87
CA ASN A 146 8.22 -19.25 -1.15
C ASN A 146 8.59 -18.53 -2.46
N PRO A 147 8.48 -17.19 -2.47
CA PRO A 147 8.74 -16.42 -3.68
C PRO A 147 10.17 -16.68 -4.16
N LYS A 148 10.31 -16.92 -5.46
CA LYS A 148 11.62 -17.10 -6.09
C LYS A 148 12.40 -15.80 -5.92
N LYS A 149 13.55 -15.87 -5.24
CA LYS A 149 14.49 -14.74 -5.17
C LYS A 149 14.99 -14.43 -6.57
N LEU A 150 14.81 -13.19 -7.00
CA LEU A 150 15.36 -12.68 -8.24
C LEU A 150 16.87 -12.53 -8.10
N SER A 151 17.60 -12.77 -9.18
CA SER A 151 19.02 -12.43 -9.24
C SER A 151 19.23 -10.92 -9.21
N PHE A 152 20.41 -10.48 -8.77
CA PHE A 152 20.75 -9.05 -8.73
C PHE A 152 20.58 -8.37 -10.09
N ASN A 153 20.94 -9.05 -11.18
CA ASN A 153 20.79 -8.52 -12.54
C ASN A 153 19.31 -8.34 -12.92
N GLU A 154 18.45 -9.31 -12.61
CA GLU A 154 17.01 -9.21 -12.85
C GLU A 154 16.39 -8.04 -12.07
N ILE A 155 16.78 -7.86 -10.80
CA ILE A 155 16.33 -6.73 -9.98
C ILE A 155 16.77 -5.40 -10.60
N LYS A 156 18.03 -5.30 -11.04
CA LYS A 156 18.57 -4.09 -11.66
C LYS A 156 17.81 -3.71 -12.94
N ILE A 157 17.51 -4.70 -13.79
CA ILE A 157 16.76 -4.50 -15.04
C ILE A 157 15.34 -4.01 -14.72
N ARG A 158 14.60 -4.73 -13.87
CA ARG A 158 13.22 -4.36 -13.49
C ARG A 158 13.13 -2.98 -12.85
N ARG A 159 14.10 -2.63 -12.00
CA ARG A 159 14.19 -1.31 -11.39
C ARG A 159 14.34 -0.21 -12.43
N GLU A 160 15.17 -0.43 -13.44
CA GLU A 160 15.41 0.56 -14.50
C GLU A 160 14.18 0.71 -15.40
N GLU A 161 13.53 -0.40 -15.77
CA GLU A 161 12.26 -0.38 -16.52
C GLU A 161 11.17 0.40 -15.78
N LEU A 162 10.99 0.12 -14.48
CA LEU A 162 10.02 0.82 -13.65
C LEU A 162 10.37 2.32 -13.54
N ARG A 163 11.64 2.65 -13.34
CA ARG A 163 12.11 4.04 -13.25
C ARG A 163 11.80 4.81 -14.54
N GLN A 164 12.05 4.21 -15.70
CA GLN A 164 11.77 4.84 -17.00
C GLN A 164 10.28 5.10 -17.18
N LYS A 165 9.42 4.13 -16.85
CA LYS A 165 7.96 4.33 -16.88
C LYS A 165 7.51 5.43 -15.93
N LEU A 166 7.98 5.39 -14.68
CA LEU A 166 7.58 6.33 -13.63
C LEU A 166 8.05 7.77 -13.90
N SER A 167 9.14 7.96 -14.63
CA SER A 167 9.72 9.29 -14.91
C SER A 167 8.76 10.31 -15.52
N LYS A 168 7.74 9.85 -16.26
CA LYS A 168 6.72 10.72 -16.88
C LYS A 168 5.66 11.19 -15.87
N TYR A 169 5.44 10.38 -14.83
CA TYR A 169 4.36 10.52 -13.86
C TYR A 169 4.84 10.98 -12.48
N ASP A 170 6.15 11.07 -12.28
CA ASP A 170 6.78 11.52 -11.03
C ASP A 170 6.33 12.94 -10.67
N LEU A 171 5.56 13.03 -9.58
CA LEU A 171 5.00 14.28 -9.07
C LEU A 171 5.93 15.01 -8.11
N ASN A 172 6.80 14.29 -7.38
CA ASN A 172 7.70 14.91 -6.40
C ASN A 172 8.75 15.79 -7.09
N ASN A 173 9.19 15.38 -8.28
CA ASN A 173 10.10 16.19 -9.09
C ASN A 173 9.46 17.45 -9.72
N LYS A 174 8.14 17.61 -9.65
CA LYS A 174 7.43 18.79 -10.16
C LYS A 174 7.25 19.84 -9.07
N GLU A 175 6.90 19.43 -7.85
CA GLU A 175 6.74 20.34 -6.71
C GLU A 175 8.09 20.98 -6.32
N GLU A 176 9.20 20.22 -6.31
CA GLU A 176 10.54 20.78 -6.09
C GLU A 176 10.99 21.82 -7.14
N LYS A 177 10.34 21.86 -8.31
CA LYS A 177 10.63 22.85 -9.36
C LYS A 177 9.76 24.09 -9.20
N GLU A 178 8.50 23.92 -8.83
CA GLU A 178 7.58 25.04 -8.57
C GLU A 178 8.02 25.82 -7.32
N GLU A 179 8.46 25.16 -6.24
CA GLU A 179 9.00 25.83 -5.05
C GLU A 179 10.29 26.64 -5.34
N LYS A 180 11.10 26.21 -6.31
CA LYS A 180 12.34 26.93 -6.71
C LYS A 180 12.08 28.07 -7.69
N GLU A 181 10.90 28.12 -8.31
CA GLU A 181 10.50 29.22 -9.19
C GLU A 181 9.75 30.34 -8.43
N GLU A 182 9.30 30.07 -7.20
CA GLU A 182 8.64 31.03 -6.31
C GLU A 182 9.58 31.71 -5.26
N GLU A 183 10.83 31.25 -5.12
CA GLU A 183 11.92 31.93 -4.37
C GLU A 183 12.81 32.83 -5.26
#